data_AF-A0A950VMT2-F1
#
_entry.id   AF-A0A950VMT2-F1
#
_cell.length_a   1.000
_cell.length_b   1.000
_cell.length_c   1.000
_cell.angle_alpha   90.00
_cell.angle_beta   90.00
_cell.angle_gamma   90.00
#
_symmetry.space_group_name_H-M   'P 1'
#
loop_
_entity.id
_entity.type
_entity.pdbx_description
1 polymer ?
#
loop_
_entity_poly.entity_id
_entity_poly.type
_entity_poly.pdbx_seq_one_letter_code
_entity_poly.pdbx_strand_id
1 'polypeptide(L)'
;MFSYGQSSGEEDDANAKPTAFNNQPAERTRARTTPVKALAAALIGTAPLGPIWAGLMAVVASTSILAPAPWGSIVPAAWAAFVGQPLVASTVCLVLAWGGLALVHRLLDLGCAARADARSYDSFRSRADQLHARWTAIMQVGPREVSAGTHDLDEATSNRMAAAEIEASLGALQEHDPEPSAQWVLGHGYIHLWRTLNRAEEALLELAPAHLVLAEAAFDRLRIDGSNMQQRDRLLAMLEGAATVLRGRDGQGSVTTAGFDATQPPDRFAPRSESEARCVVRHVRHAINDFRLNRWLGLLNARNRLLASIVFTSFTVYVLLWLSIALQATPHAIVAATSFYFVGAMVGLFNRLYADAAANVNTSGSDYGLSATRLLGVPLLSGVAAVLGVLITSTLAIAHEPASGSLSTVEVFDFIQHPLNILTAAVFGLTPGLVLERLKQQTEACKDDLKSIEADTGRATGLLH
;
A
#
# COMPACT_ATOMS: atom_id res chain seq x y z
N MET A 1 -24.97 63.70 39.35
CA MET A 1 -24.83 64.20 37.96
C MET A 1 -23.90 63.24 37.23
N PHE A 2 -24.44 62.13 36.71
CA PHE A 2 -24.04 61.47 35.46
C PHE A 2 -24.96 60.25 35.30
N SER A 3 -25.56 60.20 34.11
CA SER A 3 -26.77 59.46 33.74
C SER A 3 -26.44 58.03 33.36
N TYR A 4 -27.25 57.07 33.83
CA TYR A 4 -27.33 55.73 33.26
C TYR A 4 -28.00 55.83 31.88
N GLY A 5 -27.25 55.49 30.82
CA GLY A 5 -27.78 55.32 29.48
C GLY A 5 -27.96 53.84 29.18
N GLN A 6 -29.21 53.39 29.14
CA GLN A 6 -29.60 52.15 28.47
C GLN A 6 -29.25 52.26 26.98
N SER A 7 -28.46 51.31 26.46
CA SER A 7 -28.31 51.06 25.03
C SER A 7 -28.86 49.67 24.75
N SER A 8 -30.13 49.64 24.39
CA SER A 8 -30.76 48.58 23.62
C SER A 8 -30.22 48.65 22.18
N GLY A 9 -29.72 47.54 21.65
CA GLY A 9 -29.40 47.43 20.23
C GLY A 9 -28.68 46.13 19.89
N GLU A 10 -29.19 45.47 18.85
CA GLU A 10 -28.51 44.45 18.06
C GLU A 10 -28.71 42.98 18.47
N GLU A 11 -29.99 42.61 18.45
CA GLU A 11 -30.51 41.27 18.27
C GLU A 11 -30.75 41.07 16.75
N ASP A 12 -29.73 40.71 15.95
CA ASP A 12 -29.97 40.37 14.52
C ASP A 12 -28.83 39.59 13.80
N ASP A 13 -28.24 38.56 14.42
CA ASP A 13 -27.21 37.73 13.74
C ASP A 13 -27.32 36.20 13.99
N ALA A 14 -28.54 35.70 14.23
CA ALA A 14 -28.80 34.27 14.47
C ALA A 14 -29.23 33.48 13.22
N ASN A 15 -29.03 34.00 12.01
CA ASN A 15 -29.43 33.34 10.76
C ASN A 15 -28.26 33.18 9.77
N ALA A 16 -27.11 32.74 10.27
CA ALA A 16 -26.06 32.19 9.43
C ALA A 16 -26.57 30.87 8.83
N LYS A 17 -27.22 30.96 7.66
CA LYS A 17 -27.55 29.82 6.82
C LYS A 17 -26.33 28.90 6.72
N PRO A 18 -26.47 27.57 6.92
CA PRO A 18 -25.40 26.64 6.64
C PRO A 18 -25.02 26.83 5.16
N THR A 19 -23.81 27.33 4.92
CA THR A 19 -23.26 27.49 3.59
C THR A 19 -23.30 26.15 2.90
N ALA A 20 -24.29 25.98 2.02
CA ALA A 20 -24.44 24.82 1.17
C ALA A 20 -23.10 24.59 0.48
N PHE A 21 -22.66 23.32 0.53
CA PHE A 21 -21.49 22.77 -0.15
C PHE A 21 -21.39 23.38 -1.55
N ASN A 22 -20.60 24.44 -1.68
CA ASN A 22 -20.52 25.19 -2.91
C ASN A 22 -19.68 24.34 -3.87
N ASN A 23 -20.37 23.50 -4.64
CA ASN A 23 -19.84 22.76 -5.78
C ASN A 23 -19.42 23.70 -6.93
N GLN A 24 -19.00 24.94 -6.62
CA GLN A 24 -18.24 25.71 -7.57
C GLN A 24 -17.01 24.88 -7.92
N PRO A 25 -16.80 24.53 -9.20
CA PRO A 25 -15.56 23.91 -9.64
C PRO A 25 -14.49 24.94 -9.33
N ALA A 26 -13.85 24.74 -8.18
CA ALA A 26 -12.86 25.66 -7.70
C ALA A 26 -11.84 25.80 -8.83
N GLU A 27 -11.70 27.01 -9.35
CA GLU A 27 -10.41 27.48 -9.86
C GLU A 27 -9.45 27.43 -8.66
N ARG A 28 -9.13 26.20 -8.25
CA ARG A 28 -8.08 25.85 -7.30
C ARG A 28 -6.85 26.35 -8.00
N THR A 29 -6.39 27.52 -7.58
CA THR A 29 -4.99 27.91 -7.66
C THR A 29 -4.19 26.69 -7.30
N ARG A 30 -3.70 25.96 -8.32
CA ARG A 30 -2.84 24.79 -8.14
C ARG A 30 -1.70 25.29 -7.30
N ALA A 31 -1.71 24.95 -6.01
CA ALA A 31 -0.55 25.09 -5.17
C ALA A 31 0.60 24.51 -6.00
N ARG A 32 1.58 25.35 -6.33
CA ARG A 32 2.69 24.97 -7.19
C ARG A 32 3.41 23.84 -6.47
N THR A 33 3.06 22.62 -6.83
CA THR A 33 3.72 21.43 -6.32
C THR A 33 5.20 21.63 -6.59
N THR A 34 6.01 21.54 -5.54
CA THR A 34 7.45 21.76 -5.72
C THR A 34 7.93 20.72 -6.73
N PRO A 35 8.46 21.15 -7.90
CA PRO A 35 8.75 20.23 -9.01
C PRO A 35 9.75 19.14 -8.62
N VAL A 36 10.51 19.38 -7.55
CA VAL A 36 11.46 18.45 -6.94
C VAL A 36 10.76 17.24 -6.30
N LYS A 37 9.68 17.42 -5.51
CA LYS A 37 8.98 16.30 -4.85
C LYS A 37 8.33 15.36 -5.86
N ALA A 38 7.71 15.91 -6.90
CA ALA A 38 7.09 15.12 -7.97
C ALA A 38 8.14 14.33 -8.77
N LEU A 39 9.31 14.94 -9.05
CA LEU A 39 10.41 14.25 -9.71
C LEU A 39 10.98 13.13 -8.84
N ALA A 40 11.19 13.38 -7.54
CA ALA A 40 11.66 12.36 -6.60
C ALA A 40 10.69 11.16 -6.52
N ALA A 41 9.38 11.43 -6.45
CA ALA A 41 8.36 10.39 -6.49
C ALA A 41 8.44 9.55 -7.77
N ALA A 42 8.60 10.21 -8.92
CA ALA A 42 8.72 9.54 -10.21
C ALA A 42 10.00 8.71 -10.36
N LEU A 43 11.14 9.21 -9.88
CA LEU A 43 12.40 8.46 -9.85
C LEU A 43 12.28 7.21 -8.97
N ILE A 44 11.68 7.33 -7.79
CA ILE A 44 11.46 6.19 -6.88
C ILE A 44 10.50 5.17 -7.50
N GLY A 45 9.38 5.63 -8.08
CA GLY A 45 8.40 4.75 -8.70
C GLY A 45 8.92 3.98 -9.92
N THR A 46 9.91 4.54 -10.63
CA THR A 46 10.50 3.95 -11.83
C THR A 46 11.85 3.27 -11.61
N ALA A 47 12.41 3.35 -10.39
CA ALA A 47 13.71 2.77 -10.04
C ALA A 47 13.87 1.28 -10.42
N PRO A 48 12.85 0.39 -10.27
CA PRO A 48 12.99 -1.01 -10.66
C PRO A 48 13.20 -1.20 -12.17
N LEU A 49 12.59 -0.33 -12.99
CA LEU A 49 12.55 -0.44 -14.44
C LEU A 49 13.73 0.24 -15.12
N GLY A 50 14.32 1.27 -14.48
CA GLY A 50 15.43 2.04 -15.04
C GLY A 50 16.59 1.16 -15.54
N PRO A 51 17.20 0.31 -14.70
CA PRO A 51 18.30 -0.56 -15.12
C PRO A 51 17.93 -1.58 -16.18
N ILE A 52 16.68 -2.06 -16.19
CA ILE A 52 16.20 -3.02 -17.19
C ILE A 52 16.19 -2.37 -18.58
N TRP A 53 15.56 -1.20 -18.69
CA TRP A 53 15.53 -0.44 -19.95
C TRP A 53 16.93 0.00 -20.39
N ALA A 54 17.77 0.42 -19.45
CA ALA A 54 19.16 0.76 -19.72
C ALA A 54 19.94 -0.44 -20.28
N GLY A 55 19.72 -1.64 -19.73
CA GLY A 55 20.32 -2.88 -20.20
C GLY A 55 19.89 -3.22 -21.62
N LEU A 56 18.58 -3.12 -21.92
CA LEU A 56 18.06 -3.33 -23.27
C LEU A 56 18.67 -2.35 -24.27
N MET A 57 18.75 -1.06 -23.92
CA MET A 57 19.41 -0.06 -24.76
C MET A 57 20.90 -0.36 -24.97
N ALA A 58 21.61 -0.84 -23.94
CA ALA A 58 23.02 -1.22 -24.04
C ALA A 58 23.23 -2.45 -24.96
N VAL A 59 22.35 -3.46 -24.90
CA VAL A 59 22.39 -4.62 -25.80
C VAL A 59 22.11 -4.21 -27.24
N VAL A 60 21.11 -3.36 -27.48
CA VAL A 60 20.81 -2.84 -28.83
C VAL A 60 22.00 -2.03 -29.36
N ALA A 61 22.58 -1.16 -28.52
CA ALA A 61 23.75 -0.37 -28.89
C ALA A 61 24.96 -1.26 -29.26
N SER A 62 25.27 -2.29 -28.46
CA SER A 62 26.42 -3.16 -28.72
C SER A 62 26.23 -4.06 -29.94
N THR A 63 25.02 -4.55 -30.18
CA THR A 63 24.70 -5.42 -31.32
C THR A 63 24.54 -4.66 -32.63
N SER A 64 24.16 -3.37 -32.59
CA SER A 64 24.01 -2.53 -33.79
C SER A 64 25.31 -2.36 -34.59
N ILE A 65 26.47 -2.53 -33.96
CA ILE A 65 27.79 -2.50 -34.62
C ILE A 65 27.96 -3.67 -35.60
N LEU A 66 27.25 -4.79 -35.39
CA LEU A 66 27.36 -5.98 -36.24
C LEU A 66 26.24 -6.09 -37.29
N ALA A 67 25.33 -5.12 -37.35
CA ALA A 67 24.24 -5.16 -38.31
C ALA A 67 24.78 -5.07 -39.75
N PRO A 68 24.31 -5.94 -40.68
CA PRO A 68 24.78 -5.92 -42.07
C PRO A 68 24.49 -4.57 -42.77
N ALA A 69 25.22 -4.34 -43.87
CA ALA A 69 25.50 -3.06 -44.51
C ALA A 69 24.34 -2.09 -44.85
N PRO A 70 23.03 -2.45 -44.99
CA PRO A 70 22.02 -1.40 -45.12
C PRO A 70 21.75 -0.63 -43.83
N TRP A 71 22.01 -1.22 -42.64
CA TRP A 71 21.72 -0.58 -41.34
C TRP A 71 22.95 0.06 -40.69
N GLY A 72 24.14 -0.50 -40.92
CA GLY A 72 25.39 0.02 -40.36
C GLY A 72 25.77 1.43 -40.84
N SER A 73 25.30 1.83 -42.03
CA SER A 73 25.55 3.17 -42.59
C SER A 73 24.68 4.28 -41.98
N ILE A 74 23.61 3.91 -41.25
CA ILE A 74 22.71 4.85 -40.57
C ILE A 74 23.27 5.25 -39.21
N VAL A 75 24.14 4.43 -38.62
CA VAL A 75 24.73 4.68 -37.31
C VAL A 75 25.80 5.78 -37.45
N PRO A 76 25.60 6.97 -36.85
CA PRO A 76 26.58 8.06 -36.97
C PRO A 76 27.94 7.62 -36.42
N ALA A 77 29.05 8.05 -37.04
CA ALA A 77 30.41 7.74 -36.54
C ALA A 77 30.60 8.14 -35.05
N ALA A 78 29.90 9.18 -34.61
CA ALA A 78 29.84 9.59 -33.21
C ALA A 78 29.25 8.52 -32.28
N TRP A 79 28.27 7.73 -32.74
CA TRP A 79 27.70 6.63 -31.98
C TRP A 79 28.69 5.47 -31.82
N ALA A 80 29.41 5.10 -32.88
CA ALA A 80 30.46 4.08 -32.80
C ALA A 80 31.58 4.49 -31.81
N ALA A 81 32.01 5.76 -31.86
CA ALA A 81 32.98 6.30 -30.91
C ALA A 81 32.46 6.31 -29.46
N PHE A 82 31.17 6.62 -29.28
CA PHE A 82 30.50 6.60 -27.98
C PHE A 82 30.38 5.19 -27.40
N VAL A 83 29.95 4.20 -28.20
CA VAL A 83 29.87 2.79 -27.77
C VAL A 83 31.27 2.21 -27.50
N GLY A 84 32.30 2.72 -28.17
CA GLY A 84 33.70 2.39 -27.88
C GLY A 84 34.17 2.77 -26.47
N GLN A 85 33.41 3.60 -25.74
CA GLN A 85 33.63 3.95 -24.34
C GLN A 85 32.54 3.34 -23.46
N PRO A 86 32.63 2.03 -23.12
CA PRO A 86 31.52 1.28 -22.52
C PRO A 86 31.05 1.84 -21.18
N LEU A 87 31.94 2.47 -20.40
CA LEU A 87 31.61 3.16 -19.13
C LEU A 87 30.71 4.38 -19.31
N VAL A 88 31.04 5.21 -20.30
CA VAL A 88 30.30 6.43 -20.59
C VAL A 88 28.96 6.06 -21.22
N ALA A 89 28.99 5.11 -22.17
CA ALA A 89 27.80 4.65 -22.86
C ALA A 89 26.75 4.05 -21.90
N SER A 90 27.16 3.16 -20.99
CA SER A 90 26.24 2.56 -20.02
C SER A 90 25.64 3.61 -19.09
N THR A 91 26.49 4.43 -18.45
CA THR A 91 26.03 5.46 -17.52
C THR A 91 25.03 6.42 -18.17
N VAL A 92 25.30 6.86 -19.40
CA VAL A 92 24.38 7.72 -20.15
C VAL A 92 23.08 7.00 -20.50
N CYS A 93 23.13 5.75 -20.98
CA CYS A 93 21.93 4.94 -21.21
C CYS A 93 21.07 4.80 -19.96
N LEU A 94 21.68 4.59 -18.79
CA LEU A 94 20.96 4.50 -17.52
C LEU A 94 20.28 5.82 -17.15
N VAL A 95 21.00 6.94 -17.22
CA VAL A 95 20.45 8.26 -16.90
C VAL A 95 19.32 8.64 -17.86
N LEU A 96 19.48 8.39 -19.16
CA LEU A 96 18.46 8.68 -20.17
C LEU A 96 17.23 7.79 -20.02
N ALA A 97 17.42 6.48 -19.85
CA ALA A 97 16.30 5.54 -19.69
C ALA A 97 15.52 5.84 -18.41
N TRP A 98 16.21 6.01 -17.28
CA TRP A 98 15.56 6.28 -16.01
C TRP A 98 14.94 7.68 -15.96
N GLY A 99 15.64 8.70 -16.47
CA GLY A 99 15.11 10.06 -16.60
C GLY A 99 13.89 10.13 -17.51
N GLY A 100 13.89 9.41 -18.64
CA GLY A 100 12.76 9.29 -19.56
C GLY A 100 11.54 8.62 -18.91
N LEU A 101 11.75 7.50 -18.22
CA LEU A 101 10.68 6.84 -17.46
C LEU A 101 10.12 7.75 -16.35
N ALA A 102 10.99 8.43 -15.60
CA ALA A 102 10.57 9.37 -14.55
C ALA A 102 9.79 10.55 -15.14
N LEU A 103 10.19 11.05 -16.32
CA LEU A 103 9.44 12.09 -17.03
C LEU A 103 8.04 11.61 -17.42
N VAL A 104 7.92 10.42 -18.03
CA VAL A 104 6.62 9.84 -18.38
C VAL A 104 5.75 9.65 -17.13
N HIS A 105 6.32 9.10 -16.06
CA HIS A 105 5.61 8.90 -14.79
C HIS A 105 5.12 10.23 -14.19
N ARG A 106 5.92 11.29 -14.31
CA ARG A 106 5.54 12.65 -13.90
C ARG A 106 4.45 13.24 -14.80
N LEU A 107 4.55 13.09 -16.12
CA LEU A 107 3.57 13.61 -17.08
C LEU A 107 2.19 12.94 -16.91
N LEU A 108 2.18 11.65 -16.55
CA LEU A 108 0.97 10.91 -16.24
C LEU A 108 0.46 11.14 -14.80
N ASP A 109 1.18 11.92 -14.00
CA ASP A 109 0.86 12.28 -12.62
C ASP A 109 0.65 11.07 -11.69
N LEU A 110 1.39 9.98 -11.95
CA LEU A 110 1.30 8.73 -11.18
C LEU A 110 1.83 8.86 -9.74
N GLY A 111 2.42 10.01 -9.38
CA GLY A 111 2.87 10.32 -8.02
C GLY A 111 1.78 10.90 -7.11
N CYS A 112 0.60 11.23 -7.64
CA CYS A 112 -0.53 11.75 -6.88
C CYS A 112 -1.34 10.63 -6.21
N ALA A 113 -1.93 10.92 -5.05
CA ALA A 113 -2.69 9.92 -4.30
C ALA A 113 -3.87 9.33 -5.09
N ALA A 114 -4.54 10.15 -5.92
CA ALA A 114 -5.67 9.70 -6.73
C ALA A 114 -5.26 8.74 -7.87
N ARG A 115 -3.98 8.73 -8.29
CA ARG A 115 -3.50 7.91 -9.41
C ARG A 115 -2.60 6.76 -8.98
N ALA A 116 -1.84 6.93 -7.90
CA ALA A 116 -0.97 5.88 -7.38
C ALA A 116 -1.78 4.65 -6.88
N ASP A 117 -2.92 4.88 -6.24
CA ASP A 117 -3.91 3.85 -5.87
C ASP A 117 -5.31 4.50 -5.83
N ALA A 118 -5.93 4.61 -7.01
CA ALA A 118 -7.24 5.22 -7.17
C ALA A 118 -8.30 4.56 -6.28
N ARG A 119 -8.29 3.23 -6.18
CA ARG A 119 -9.29 2.48 -5.41
C ARG A 119 -9.21 2.79 -3.90
N SER A 120 -8.01 2.79 -3.33
CA SER A 120 -7.83 3.14 -1.91
C SER A 120 -8.18 4.60 -1.64
N TYR A 121 -7.83 5.50 -2.56
CA TYR A 121 -8.14 6.92 -2.43
C TYR A 121 -9.64 7.21 -2.53
N ASP A 122 -10.34 6.60 -3.48
CA ASP A 122 -11.79 6.77 -3.67
C ASP A 122 -12.57 6.20 -2.49
N SER A 123 -12.16 5.03 -1.98
CA SER A 123 -12.75 4.45 -0.76
C SER A 123 -12.56 5.36 0.45
N PHE A 124 -11.36 5.95 0.59
CA PHE A 124 -11.08 6.93 1.62
C PHE A 124 -11.96 8.18 1.47
N ARG A 125 -12.07 8.76 0.26
CA ARG A 125 -12.90 9.93 -0.01
C ARG A 125 -14.37 9.66 0.31
N SER A 126 -14.91 8.54 -0.16
CA SER A 126 -16.28 8.11 0.13
C SER A 126 -16.56 8.03 1.64
N ARG A 127 -15.63 7.47 2.43
CA ARG A 127 -15.78 7.40 3.89
C ARG A 127 -15.61 8.77 4.57
N ALA A 128 -14.69 9.61 4.09
CA ALA A 128 -14.53 10.96 4.61
C ALA A 128 -15.79 11.81 4.37
N ASP A 129 -16.42 11.68 3.20
CA ASP A 129 -17.67 12.37 2.87
C ASP A 129 -18.82 11.86 3.75
N GLN A 130 -18.90 10.55 3.99
CA GLN A 130 -19.87 9.96 4.93
C GLN A 130 -19.67 10.47 6.36
N LEU A 131 -18.43 10.54 6.85
CA LEU A 131 -18.11 11.10 8.15
C LEU A 131 -18.55 12.57 8.23
N HIS A 132 -18.23 13.37 7.21
CA HIS A 132 -18.60 14.79 7.16
C HIS A 132 -20.13 14.97 7.20
N ALA A 133 -20.88 14.14 6.46
CA ALA A 133 -22.34 14.16 6.48
C ALA A 133 -22.90 13.80 7.87
N ARG A 134 -22.34 12.77 8.53
CA ARG A 134 -22.74 12.37 9.89
C ARG A 134 -22.44 13.47 10.92
N TRP A 135 -21.26 14.08 10.83
CA TRP A 135 -20.87 15.19 11.68
C TRP A 135 -21.84 16.36 11.55
N THR A 136 -22.15 16.75 10.32
CA THR A 136 -23.09 17.85 10.03
C THR A 136 -24.49 17.55 10.59
N ALA A 137 -24.97 16.31 10.45
CA ALA A 137 -26.28 15.90 10.98
C ALA A 137 -26.32 15.98 12.52
N ILE A 138 -25.25 15.56 13.21
CA ILE A 138 -25.15 15.65 14.67
C ILE A 138 -25.15 17.13 15.12
N MET A 139 -24.40 17.99 14.42
CA MET A 139 -24.36 19.42 14.75
C MET A 139 -25.68 20.14 14.50
N GLN A 140 -26.49 19.71 13.52
CA GLN A 140 -27.82 20.28 13.26
C GLN A 140 -28.84 19.94 14.35
N VAL A 141 -28.75 18.76 14.95
CA VAL A 141 -29.63 18.36 16.07
C VAL A 141 -29.28 19.15 17.35
N GLY A 142 -28.11 19.79 17.37
CA GLY A 142 -27.55 20.46 18.53
C GLY A 142 -26.83 19.47 19.46
N PRO A 143 -25.73 19.87 20.12
CA PRO A 143 -25.16 19.08 21.19
C PRO A 143 -26.24 18.78 22.22
N ARG A 144 -26.26 17.55 22.71
CA ARG A 144 -27.22 17.09 23.73
C ARG A 144 -27.28 18.13 24.85
N GLU A 145 -28.44 18.72 25.11
CA GLU A 145 -28.62 19.59 26.27
C GLU A 145 -28.35 18.74 27.52
N VAL A 146 -27.18 18.97 28.13
CA VAL A 146 -26.80 18.27 29.35
C VAL A 146 -27.65 18.87 30.47
N SER A 147 -28.51 18.05 31.08
CA SER A 147 -29.42 18.47 32.15
C SER A 147 -28.66 18.86 33.41
N ALA A 148 -28.29 20.14 33.51
CA ALA A 148 -27.62 20.87 34.59
C ALA A 148 -27.46 20.15 35.96
N GLY A 149 -26.71 19.06 35.99
CA GLY A 149 -26.32 18.28 37.14
C GLY A 149 -24.83 18.45 37.44
N THR A 150 -24.42 18.26 38.69
CA THR A 150 -23.04 18.48 39.16
C THR A 150 -21.97 17.55 38.55
N HIS A 151 -22.35 16.54 37.76
CA HIS A 151 -21.42 15.70 36.96
C HIS A 151 -21.22 16.19 35.52
N ASP A 152 -21.86 17.29 35.12
CA ASP A 152 -21.94 17.74 33.72
C ASP A 152 -20.71 18.47 33.18
N LEU A 153 -19.86 19.03 34.05
CA LEU A 153 -18.71 19.84 33.62
C LEU A 153 -17.65 19.02 32.89
N ASP A 154 -17.43 17.77 33.33
CA ASP A 154 -16.48 16.86 32.71
C ASP A 154 -17.02 16.37 31.35
N GLU A 155 -18.31 16.07 31.26
CA GLU A 155 -18.96 15.63 30.02
C GLU A 155 -18.99 16.74 28.96
N ALA A 156 -19.36 17.97 29.34
CA ALA A 156 -19.34 19.12 28.44
C ALA A 156 -17.92 19.44 27.93
N THR A 157 -16.90 19.17 28.75
CA THR A 157 -15.50 19.35 28.34
C THR A 157 -15.05 18.24 27.40
N SER A 158 -15.39 16.98 27.67
CA SER A 158 -15.13 15.85 26.75
C SER A 158 -15.79 16.08 25.39
N ASN A 159 -17.06 16.49 25.38
CA ASN A 159 -17.81 16.75 24.15
C ASN A 159 -17.17 17.87 23.31
N ARG A 160 -16.72 18.95 23.95
CA ARG A 160 -15.98 20.03 23.26
C ARG A 160 -14.65 19.56 22.69
N MET A 161 -13.92 18.72 23.42
CA MET A 161 -12.66 18.15 22.94
C MET A 161 -12.87 17.21 21.75
N ALA A 162 -13.88 16.35 21.81
CA ALA A 162 -14.24 15.46 20.71
C ALA A 162 -14.66 16.24 19.46
N ALA A 163 -15.48 17.29 19.62
CA ALA A 163 -15.88 18.16 18.51
C ALA A 163 -14.67 18.83 17.85
N ALA A 164 -13.77 19.42 18.66
CA ALA A 164 -12.55 20.05 18.17
C ALA A 164 -11.62 19.04 17.46
N GLU A 165 -11.52 17.80 17.95
CA GLU A 165 -10.74 16.74 17.30
C GLU A 165 -11.32 16.34 15.94
N ILE A 166 -12.64 16.24 15.82
CA ILE A 166 -13.33 15.93 14.56
C ILE A 166 -13.13 17.07 13.56
N GLU A 167 -13.32 18.32 13.97
CA GLU A 167 -13.14 19.49 13.10
C GLU A 167 -11.69 19.62 12.62
N ALA A 168 -10.71 19.48 13.53
CA ALA A 168 -9.29 19.51 13.16
C ALA A 168 -8.94 18.37 12.19
N SER A 169 -9.49 17.18 12.41
CA SER A 169 -9.27 16.04 11.52
C SER A 169 -9.92 16.23 10.16
N LEU A 170 -11.19 16.65 10.11
CA LEU A 170 -11.89 16.95 8.85
C LEU A 170 -11.20 18.08 8.08
N GLY A 171 -10.75 19.13 8.77
CA GLY A 171 -9.93 20.19 8.19
C GLY A 171 -8.66 19.64 7.56
N ALA A 172 -7.91 18.81 8.28
CA ALA A 172 -6.71 18.17 7.76
C ALA A 172 -6.98 17.25 6.55
N LEU A 173 -8.14 16.57 6.51
CA LEU A 173 -8.55 15.73 5.37
C LEU A 173 -9.03 16.55 4.15
N GLN A 174 -9.60 17.74 4.37
CA GLN A 174 -10.11 18.63 3.33
C GLN A 174 -9.03 19.52 2.71
N GLU A 175 -8.13 20.04 3.55
CA GLU A 175 -7.13 21.03 3.15
C GLU A 175 -6.07 20.47 2.19
N HIS A 176 -5.94 19.14 2.12
CA HIS A 176 -4.93 18.50 1.29
C HIS A 176 -5.58 17.77 0.11
N ASP A 177 -5.69 18.45 -1.03
CA ASP A 177 -5.43 17.73 -2.29
C ASP A 177 -3.96 17.30 -2.24
N PRO A 178 -3.68 16.01 -2.07
CA PRO A 178 -2.36 15.57 -1.68
C PRO A 178 -1.34 15.86 -2.79
N GLU A 179 -0.32 16.67 -2.48
CA GLU A 179 0.75 16.96 -3.42
C GLU A 179 1.44 15.65 -3.89
N PRO A 180 1.79 15.53 -5.19
CA PRO A 180 2.57 14.42 -5.70
C PRO A 180 3.89 14.30 -4.93
N SER A 181 4.08 13.13 -4.32
CA SER A 181 5.18 12.88 -3.39
C SER A 181 5.43 11.39 -3.24
N ALA A 182 6.64 11.03 -2.85
CA ALA A 182 7.07 9.64 -2.73
C ALA A 182 6.24 8.83 -1.72
N GLN A 183 5.63 9.50 -0.72
CA GLN A 183 4.80 8.83 0.28
C GLN A 183 3.54 8.17 -0.32
N TRP A 184 3.03 8.67 -1.46
CA TRP A 184 1.90 8.05 -2.16
C TRP A 184 2.35 6.82 -2.93
N VAL A 185 3.48 6.91 -3.64
CA VAL A 185 4.08 5.79 -4.36
C VAL A 185 4.44 4.63 -3.41
N LEU A 186 4.98 4.96 -2.24
CA LEU A 186 5.35 4.01 -1.18
C LEU A 186 4.18 3.60 -0.28
N GLY A 187 3.02 4.25 -0.41
CA GLY A 187 1.78 3.92 0.30
C GLY A 187 1.63 4.51 1.72
N HIS A 188 2.70 5.05 2.33
CA HIS A 188 2.65 5.60 3.70
C HIS A 188 1.69 6.79 3.84
N GLY A 189 1.49 7.58 2.78
CA GLY A 189 0.54 8.68 2.79
C GLY A 189 -0.90 8.22 3.05
N TYR A 190 -1.31 7.08 2.48
CA TYR A 190 -2.66 6.53 2.70
C TYR A 190 -2.85 6.06 4.14
N ILE A 191 -1.81 5.49 4.76
CA ILE A 191 -1.85 5.07 6.17
C ILE A 191 -2.11 6.26 7.09
N HIS A 192 -1.49 7.41 6.80
CA HIS A 192 -1.74 8.64 7.53
C HIS A 192 -3.19 9.11 7.36
N LEU A 193 -3.68 9.18 6.11
CA LEU A 193 -5.07 9.57 5.82
C LEU A 193 -6.09 8.68 6.54
N TRP A 194 -5.92 7.35 6.44
CA TRP A 194 -6.80 6.39 7.11
C TRP A 194 -6.73 6.52 8.63
N ARG A 195 -5.55 6.79 9.20
CA ARG A 195 -5.42 7.02 10.64
C ARG A 195 -6.19 8.26 11.07
N THR A 196 -6.03 9.39 10.37
CA THR A 196 -6.76 10.64 10.67
C THR A 196 -8.27 10.45 10.56
N LEU A 197 -8.74 9.77 9.50
CA LEU A 197 -10.16 9.47 9.33
C LEU A 197 -10.70 8.58 10.46
N ASN A 198 -9.99 7.49 10.78
CA ASN A 198 -10.39 6.59 11.87
C ASN A 198 -10.44 7.31 13.22
N ARG A 199 -9.51 8.24 13.49
CA ARG A 199 -9.52 9.07 14.71
C ARG A 199 -10.75 9.96 14.80
N ALA A 200 -11.13 10.58 13.69
CA ALA A 200 -12.33 11.40 13.64
C ALA A 200 -13.61 10.56 13.80
N GLU A 201 -13.68 9.38 13.19
CA GLU A 201 -14.79 8.43 13.40
C GLU A 201 -14.87 7.93 14.85
N GLU A 202 -13.72 7.67 15.48
CA GLU A 202 -13.61 7.29 16.89
C GLU A 202 -14.14 8.41 17.82
N ALA A 203 -13.73 9.65 17.59
CA ALA A 203 -14.20 10.81 18.36
C ALA A 203 -15.70 11.08 18.16
N LEU A 204 -16.25 10.79 16.97
CA LEU A 204 -17.68 10.93 16.69
C LEU A 204 -18.56 10.09 17.62
N LEU A 205 -18.07 8.95 18.11
CA LEU A 205 -18.83 8.06 19.01
C LEU A 205 -19.14 8.70 20.36
N GLU A 206 -18.35 9.68 20.81
CA GLU A 206 -18.66 10.41 22.04
C GLU A 206 -19.89 11.29 21.87
N LEU A 207 -20.05 11.90 20.69
CA LEU A 207 -21.11 12.86 20.39
C LEU A 207 -22.36 12.21 19.76
N ALA A 208 -22.23 11.01 19.21
CA ALA A 208 -23.33 10.36 18.49
C ALA A 208 -24.51 9.99 19.42
N PRO A 209 -25.76 9.97 18.93
CA PRO A 209 -26.88 9.39 19.68
C PRO A 209 -26.63 7.95 20.17
N ALA A 210 -27.12 7.61 21.37
CA ALA A 210 -26.85 6.31 22.02
C ALA A 210 -27.22 5.10 21.14
N HIS A 211 -28.34 5.18 20.40
CA HIS A 211 -28.76 4.12 19.48
C HIS A 211 -27.77 3.92 18.32
N LEU A 212 -27.14 4.99 17.81
CA LEU A 212 -26.09 4.87 16.80
C LEU A 212 -24.82 4.26 17.40
N VAL A 213 -24.43 4.65 18.62
CA VAL A 213 -23.28 4.03 19.31
C VAL A 213 -23.52 2.54 19.55
N LEU A 214 -24.74 2.14 19.91
CA LEU A 214 -25.13 0.73 20.06
C LEU A 214 -25.06 -0.05 18.74
N ALA A 215 -25.54 0.54 17.64
CA ALA A 215 -25.45 -0.08 16.31
C ALA A 215 -23.98 -0.27 15.88
N GLU A 216 -23.15 0.74 16.12
CA GLU A 216 -21.71 0.72 15.84
C GLU A 216 -20.97 -0.30 16.71
N ALA A 217 -21.31 -0.40 18.00
CA ALA A 217 -20.77 -1.41 18.91
C ALA A 217 -21.18 -2.84 18.50
N ALA A 218 -22.41 -3.02 18.01
CA ALA A 218 -22.87 -4.31 17.48
C ALA A 218 -22.08 -4.70 16.22
N PHE A 219 -21.80 -3.73 15.34
CA PHE A 219 -20.95 -3.97 14.17
C PHE A 219 -19.50 -4.31 14.57
N ASP A 220 -18.93 -3.60 15.54
CA ASP A 220 -17.59 -3.90 16.05
C ASP A 220 -17.51 -5.28 16.72
N ARG A 221 -18.57 -5.70 17.43
CA ARG A 221 -18.67 -7.07 17.96
C ARG A 221 -18.52 -8.10 16.83
N LEU A 222 -19.21 -7.91 15.70
CA LEU A 222 -19.12 -8.83 14.55
C LEU A 222 -17.73 -8.85 13.91
N ARG A 223 -17.00 -7.73 13.94
CA ARG A 223 -15.63 -7.65 13.43
C ARG A 223 -14.62 -8.31 14.36
N ILE A 224 -14.86 -8.24 15.67
CA ILE A 224 -14.00 -8.87 16.66
C ILE A 224 -14.29 -10.37 16.72
N ASP A 225 -15.55 -10.77 16.57
CA ASP A 225 -15.97 -12.18 16.57
C ASP A 225 -15.32 -12.94 15.41
N GLY A 226 -14.57 -13.99 15.73
CA GLY A 226 -13.77 -14.75 14.75
C GLY A 226 -12.45 -14.11 14.31
N SER A 227 -12.09 -12.92 14.82
CA SER A 227 -10.80 -12.30 14.51
C SER A 227 -9.62 -12.95 15.23
N ASN A 228 -8.42 -12.82 14.65
CA ASN A 228 -7.14 -13.24 15.26
C ASN A 228 -6.54 -12.18 16.22
N MET A 229 -7.35 -11.31 16.81
CA MET A 229 -6.87 -10.29 17.75
C MET A 229 -6.46 -10.92 19.10
N GLN A 230 -5.27 -10.60 19.60
CA GLN A 230 -4.75 -11.18 20.86
C GLN A 230 -5.65 -10.90 22.08
N GLN A 231 -6.38 -9.78 22.08
CA GLN A 231 -7.25 -9.36 23.18
C GLN A 231 -8.74 -9.48 22.83
N ARG A 232 -9.10 -10.35 21.88
CA ARG A 232 -10.46 -10.51 21.37
C ARG A 232 -11.51 -10.61 22.48
N ASP A 233 -11.34 -11.59 23.37
CA ASP A 233 -12.37 -11.90 24.39
C ASP A 233 -12.53 -10.75 25.40
N ARG A 234 -11.43 -10.05 25.73
CA ARG A 234 -11.45 -8.85 26.56
C ARG A 234 -12.19 -7.70 25.88
N LEU A 235 -11.94 -7.45 24.59
CA LEU A 235 -12.62 -6.39 23.84
C LEU A 235 -14.12 -6.68 23.70
N LEU A 236 -14.51 -7.94 23.52
CA LEU A 236 -15.91 -8.35 23.50
C LEU A 236 -16.59 -8.10 24.85
N ALA A 237 -15.96 -8.51 25.96
CA ALA A 237 -16.49 -8.25 27.30
C ALA A 237 -16.67 -6.75 27.57
N MET A 238 -15.70 -5.92 27.17
CA MET A 238 -15.78 -4.46 27.27
C MET A 238 -16.95 -3.88 26.46
N LEU A 239 -17.17 -4.35 25.22
CA LEU A 239 -18.31 -3.93 24.40
C LEU A 239 -19.65 -4.34 25.01
N GLU A 240 -19.76 -5.55 25.57
CA GLU A 240 -20.99 -6.03 26.21
C GLU A 240 -21.34 -5.22 27.46
N GLY A 241 -20.33 -4.89 28.27
CA GLY A 241 -20.48 -3.99 29.42
C GLY A 241 -20.98 -2.61 28.99
N ALA A 242 -20.33 -2.00 28.00
CA ALA A 242 -20.73 -0.69 27.46
C ALA A 242 -22.14 -0.71 26.86
N ALA A 243 -22.49 -1.75 26.09
CA ALA A 243 -23.82 -1.89 25.49
C ALA A 243 -24.94 -2.04 26.55
N THR A 244 -24.64 -2.65 27.70
CA THR A 244 -25.62 -2.80 28.80
C THR A 244 -25.96 -1.44 29.40
N VAL A 245 -24.95 -0.60 29.65
CA VAL A 245 -25.13 0.77 30.16
C VAL A 245 -25.86 1.65 29.14
N LEU A 246 -25.46 1.60 27.87
CA LEU A 246 -26.06 2.42 26.80
C LEU A 246 -27.52 2.09 26.51
N ARG A 247 -28.00 0.89 26.84
CA ARG A 247 -29.43 0.51 26.71
C ARG A 247 -30.32 1.08 27.82
N GLY A 248 -29.74 1.77 28.81
CA GLY A 248 -30.50 2.28 29.95
C GLY A 248 -31.05 1.18 30.86
N ARG A 249 -30.46 -0.02 30.83
CA ARG A 249 -30.73 -1.03 31.86
C ARG A 249 -29.97 -0.58 33.10
N ASP A 250 -30.66 0.15 33.97
CA ASP A 250 -30.12 0.64 35.24
C ASP A 250 -29.21 -0.40 35.89
N GLY A 251 -28.05 0.05 36.39
CA GLY A 251 -27.03 -0.77 37.06
C GLY A 251 -27.47 -1.47 38.35
N GLN A 252 -28.77 -1.78 38.51
CA GLN A 252 -29.33 -2.57 39.61
C GLN A 252 -29.38 -4.07 39.29
N GLY A 253 -29.21 -4.47 38.02
CA GLY A 253 -29.03 -5.87 37.65
C GLY A 253 -27.58 -6.28 37.80
N SER A 254 -27.16 -6.64 39.02
CA SER A 254 -25.89 -7.34 39.27
C SER A 254 -25.73 -8.48 38.26
N VAL A 255 -24.84 -8.30 37.29
CA VAL A 255 -24.44 -9.37 36.37
C VAL A 255 -23.76 -10.41 37.24
N THR A 256 -24.49 -11.45 37.63
CA THR A 256 -23.93 -12.68 38.16
C THR A 256 -23.06 -13.29 37.05
N THR A 257 -21.77 -12.96 37.09
CA THR A 257 -20.67 -13.65 36.40
C THR A 257 -20.56 -15.07 36.95
N ALA A 258 -21.56 -15.89 36.69
CA ALA A 258 -21.52 -17.33 36.94
C ALA A 258 -20.70 -17.97 35.81
N GLY A 259 -19.37 -17.93 35.92
CA GLY A 259 -18.49 -18.62 34.98
C GLY A 259 -17.10 -18.01 34.78
N PHE A 260 -16.81 -16.82 35.31
CA PHE A 260 -15.46 -16.24 35.24
C PHE A 260 -14.62 -16.67 36.45
N ASP A 261 -13.47 -17.27 36.14
CA ASP A 261 -12.50 -17.82 37.07
C ASP A 261 -12.09 -16.77 38.13
N ALA A 262 -12.34 -17.08 39.41
CA ALA A 262 -12.19 -16.16 40.56
C ALA A 262 -10.73 -15.76 40.86
N THR A 263 -9.79 -16.18 40.03
CA THR A 263 -8.36 -15.85 40.13
C THR A 263 -7.98 -14.58 39.37
N GLN A 264 -8.88 -14.04 38.54
CA GLN A 264 -8.65 -12.78 37.85
C GLN A 264 -9.16 -11.60 38.71
N PRO A 265 -8.32 -10.58 39.01
CA PRO A 265 -8.74 -9.45 39.84
C PRO A 265 -9.97 -8.76 39.24
N PRO A 266 -10.90 -8.24 40.08
CA PRO A 266 -12.19 -7.74 39.65
C PRO A 266 -12.03 -6.77 38.47
N ASP A 267 -12.73 -7.10 37.39
CA ASP A 267 -12.62 -6.47 36.09
C ASP A 267 -12.95 -4.97 36.19
N ARG A 268 -11.91 -4.13 36.29
CA ARG A 268 -12.02 -2.67 36.52
C ARG A 268 -12.63 -1.90 35.34
N PHE A 269 -13.19 -2.60 34.35
CA PHE A 269 -13.59 -2.02 33.06
C PHE A 269 -15.09 -2.00 32.81
N ALA A 270 -15.93 -2.37 33.79
CA ALA A 270 -17.38 -2.20 33.66
C ALA A 270 -17.73 -0.70 33.75
N PRO A 271 -18.20 -0.07 32.65
CA PRO A 271 -18.50 1.35 32.67
C PRO A 271 -19.67 1.63 33.62
N ARG A 272 -19.62 2.76 34.33
CA ARG A 272 -20.63 3.18 35.32
C ARG A 272 -21.55 4.26 34.79
N SER A 273 -21.14 4.95 33.73
CA SER A 273 -21.85 6.07 33.14
C SER A 273 -21.94 5.92 31.63
N GLU A 274 -22.88 6.65 31.00
CA GLU A 274 -23.03 6.66 29.55
C GLU A 274 -21.76 7.17 28.85
N SER A 275 -21.12 8.22 29.40
CA SER A 275 -19.86 8.78 28.89
C SER A 275 -18.71 7.78 28.98
N GLU A 276 -18.58 7.05 30.10
CA GLU A 276 -17.59 5.99 30.25
C GLU A 276 -17.85 4.84 29.27
N ALA A 277 -19.12 4.45 29.06
CA ALA A 277 -19.48 3.42 28.08
C ALA A 277 -19.11 3.83 26.65
N ARG A 278 -19.34 5.11 26.27
CA ARG A 278 -18.91 5.66 24.97
C ARG A 278 -17.40 5.65 24.81
N CYS A 279 -16.67 6.05 25.85
CA CYS A 279 -15.21 5.99 25.87
C CYS A 279 -14.71 4.54 25.69
N VAL A 280 -15.37 3.56 26.32
CA VAL A 280 -15.07 2.13 26.11
C VAL A 280 -15.32 1.72 24.66
N VAL A 281 -16.45 2.09 24.05
CA VAL A 281 -16.72 1.78 22.63
C VAL A 281 -15.69 2.46 21.71
N ARG A 282 -15.34 3.72 21.97
CA ARG A 282 -14.27 4.44 21.27
C ARG A 282 -12.93 3.72 21.38
N HIS A 283 -12.57 3.25 22.57
CA HIS A 283 -11.33 2.51 22.81
C HIS A 283 -11.30 1.19 22.04
N VAL A 284 -12.41 0.44 22.03
CA VAL A 284 -12.51 -0.81 21.28
C VAL A 284 -12.41 -0.56 19.78
N ARG A 285 -13.13 0.45 19.26
CA ARG A 285 -13.02 0.87 17.85
C ARG A 285 -11.57 1.22 17.50
N HIS A 286 -10.89 1.95 18.37
CA HIS A 286 -9.49 2.29 18.20
C HIS A 286 -8.60 1.05 18.09
N ALA A 287 -8.77 0.08 18.99
CA ALA A 287 -7.99 -1.17 18.97
C ALA A 287 -8.20 -1.95 17.66
N ILE A 288 -9.43 -2.03 17.15
CA ILE A 288 -9.74 -2.68 15.87
C ILE A 288 -9.06 -1.93 14.70
N ASN A 289 -9.20 -0.60 14.68
CA ASN A 289 -8.64 0.24 13.62
C ASN A 289 -7.11 0.19 13.61
N ASP A 290 -6.48 0.24 14.76
CA ASP A 290 -5.02 0.16 14.90
C ASP A 290 -4.51 -1.22 14.48
N PHE A 291 -5.17 -2.31 14.90
CA PHE A 291 -4.84 -3.65 14.42
C PHE A 291 -4.90 -3.72 12.89
N ARG A 292 -6.00 -3.28 12.28
CA ARG A 292 -6.17 -3.28 10.82
C ARG A 292 -5.09 -2.46 10.11
N LEU A 293 -4.80 -1.27 10.64
CA LEU A 293 -3.79 -0.36 10.07
C LEU A 293 -2.37 -0.93 10.19
N ASN A 294 -2.04 -1.58 11.31
CA ASN A 294 -0.75 -2.23 11.51
C ASN A 294 -0.55 -3.41 10.56
N ARG A 295 -1.60 -4.19 10.25
CA ARG A 295 -1.54 -5.24 9.22
C ARG A 295 -1.35 -4.66 7.82
N TRP A 296 -2.02 -3.56 7.49
CA TRP A 296 -1.78 -2.83 6.23
C TRP A 296 -0.35 -2.31 6.14
N LEU A 297 0.18 -1.73 7.22
CA LEU A 297 1.56 -1.27 7.27
C LEU A 297 2.54 -2.44 7.08
N GLY A 298 2.26 -3.61 7.65
CA GLY A 298 3.02 -4.83 7.43
C GLY A 298 3.07 -5.23 5.95
N LEU A 299 1.92 -5.22 5.26
CA LEU A 299 1.83 -5.50 3.82
C LEU A 299 2.61 -4.46 2.98
N LEU A 300 2.48 -3.17 3.30
CA LEU A 300 3.21 -2.10 2.62
C LEU A 300 4.73 -2.23 2.82
N ASN A 301 5.17 -2.55 4.04
CA ASN A 301 6.59 -2.77 4.33
C ASN A 301 7.13 -3.98 3.56
N ALA A 302 6.36 -5.06 3.45
CA ALA A 302 6.73 -6.22 2.62
C ALA A 302 6.82 -5.86 1.13
N ARG A 303 5.87 -5.10 0.60
CA ARG A 303 5.89 -4.56 -0.78
C ARG A 303 7.13 -3.69 -1.02
N ASN A 304 7.41 -2.74 -0.13
CA ASN A 304 8.53 -1.81 -0.28
C ASN A 304 9.88 -2.52 -0.17
N ARG A 305 10.00 -3.53 0.71
CA ARG A 305 11.19 -4.39 0.79
C ARG A 305 11.38 -5.21 -0.48
N LEU A 306 10.30 -5.76 -1.05
CA LEU A 306 10.35 -6.46 -2.33
C LEU A 306 10.77 -5.51 -3.47
N LEU A 307 10.18 -4.31 -3.56
CA LEU A 307 10.59 -3.28 -4.52
C LEU A 307 12.07 -2.95 -4.40
N ALA A 308 12.57 -2.73 -3.19
CA ALA A 308 13.99 -2.47 -2.95
C ALA A 308 14.86 -3.64 -3.45
N SER A 309 14.47 -4.89 -3.18
CA SER A 309 15.20 -6.07 -3.68
C SER A 309 15.21 -6.18 -5.21
N ILE A 310 14.12 -5.76 -5.88
CA ILE A 310 14.03 -5.72 -7.35
C ILE A 310 14.99 -4.65 -7.88
N VAL A 311 15.03 -3.46 -7.26
CA VAL A 311 15.97 -2.40 -7.62
C VAL A 311 17.41 -2.90 -7.50
N PHE A 312 17.79 -3.47 -6.36
CA PHE A 312 19.17 -3.98 -6.19
C PHE A 312 19.50 -5.09 -7.19
N THR A 313 18.58 -6.00 -7.44
CA THR A 313 18.78 -7.07 -8.45
C THR A 313 18.93 -6.48 -9.84
N SER A 314 18.07 -5.54 -10.25
CA SER A 314 18.11 -4.97 -11.61
C SER A 314 19.39 -4.16 -11.83
N PHE A 315 19.86 -3.41 -10.84
CA PHE A 315 21.17 -2.75 -10.86
C PHE A 315 22.32 -3.76 -10.94
N THR A 316 22.27 -4.85 -10.17
CA THR A 316 23.32 -5.88 -10.19
C THR A 316 23.41 -6.53 -11.57
N VAL A 317 22.27 -6.93 -12.15
CA VAL A 317 22.20 -7.49 -13.51
C VAL A 317 22.74 -6.51 -14.54
N TYR A 318 22.38 -5.23 -14.41
CA TYR A 318 22.87 -4.19 -15.30
C TYR A 318 24.39 -4.01 -15.23
N VAL A 319 24.96 -4.00 -14.02
CA VAL A 319 26.42 -3.93 -13.81
C VAL A 319 27.12 -5.17 -14.36
N LEU A 320 26.54 -6.36 -14.20
CA LEU A 320 27.09 -7.59 -14.76
C LEU A 320 27.10 -7.57 -16.29
N LEU A 321 25.98 -7.18 -16.92
CA LEU A 321 25.91 -6.99 -18.37
C LEU A 321 26.96 -5.98 -18.86
N TRP A 322 27.07 -4.86 -18.16
CA TRP A 322 28.09 -3.86 -18.46
C TRP A 322 29.51 -4.42 -18.36
N LEU A 323 29.82 -5.18 -17.31
CA LEU A 323 31.13 -5.79 -17.12
C LEU A 323 31.43 -6.79 -18.24
N SER A 324 30.44 -7.60 -18.66
CA SER A 324 30.59 -8.51 -19.80
C SER A 324 30.93 -7.76 -21.09
N ILE A 325 30.28 -6.62 -21.35
CA ILE A 325 30.58 -5.77 -22.52
C ILE A 325 31.99 -5.16 -22.40
N ALA A 326 32.35 -4.64 -21.22
CA ALA A 326 33.65 -4.04 -20.97
C ALA A 326 34.82 -5.03 -21.11
N LEU A 327 34.59 -6.30 -20.74
CA LEU A 327 35.52 -7.41 -20.94
C LEU A 327 35.51 -7.96 -22.37
N GLN A 328 34.89 -7.26 -23.33
CA GLN A 328 34.82 -7.62 -24.75
C GLN A 328 34.22 -9.01 -24.99
N ALA A 329 33.18 -9.38 -24.22
CA ALA A 329 32.43 -10.60 -24.50
C ALA A 329 31.94 -10.59 -25.95
N THR A 330 31.99 -11.76 -26.61
CA THR A 330 31.60 -11.85 -28.01
C THR A 330 30.12 -11.43 -28.16
N PRO A 331 29.76 -10.72 -29.22
CA PRO A 331 28.38 -10.28 -29.42
C PRO A 331 27.38 -11.44 -29.44
N HIS A 332 27.80 -12.58 -29.99
CA HIS A 332 27.01 -13.81 -29.98
C HIS A 332 26.73 -14.31 -28.56
N ALA A 333 27.71 -14.27 -27.64
CA ALA A 333 27.50 -14.64 -26.25
C ALA A 333 26.54 -13.70 -25.53
N ILE A 334 26.61 -12.38 -25.80
CA ILE A 334 25.69 -11.39 -25.24
C ILE A 334 24.26 -11.65 -25.72
N VAL A 335 24.08 -11.88 -27.03
CA VAL A 335 22.77 -12.21 -27.61
C VAL A 335 22.23 -13.51 -27.00
N ALA A 336 23.07 -14.52 -26.81
CA ALA A 336 22.67 -15.77 -26.22
C ALA A 336 22.27 -15.68 -24.75
N ALA A 337 23.09 -15.03 -23.92
CA ALA A 337 22.75 -14.77 -22.52
C ALA A 337 21.44 -13.96 -22.41
N THR A 338 21.25 -12.97 -23.27
CA THR A 338 20.01 -12.16 -23.33
C THR A 338 18.81 -13.02 -23.69
N SER A 339 18.93 -13.91 -24.68
CA SER A 339 17.87 -14.83 -25.08
C SER A 339 17.52 -15.83 -23.97
N PHE A 340 18.50 -16.42 -23.28
CA PHE A 340 18.24 -17.29 -22.12
C PHE A 340 17.56 -16.53 -20.98
N TYR A 341 18.00 -15.29 -20.72
CA TYR A 341 17.35 -14.40 -19.77
C TYR A 341 15.88 -14.17 -20.12
N PHE A 342 15.57 -13.86 -21.39
CA PHE A 342 14.20 -13.65 -21.85
C PHE A 342 13.32 -14.90 -21.72
N VAL A 343 13.84 -16.08 -22.09
CA VAL A 343 13.11 -17.35 -21.93
C VAL A 343 12.77 -17.56 -20.46
N GLY A 344 13.75 -17.43 -19.56
CA GLY A 344 13.53 -17.52 -18.12
C GLY A 344 12.49 -16.52 -17.61
N ALA A 345 12.63 -15.25 -18.02
CA ALA A 345 11.72 -14.19 -17.61
C ALA A 345 10.28 -14.41 -18.10
N MET A 346 10.09 -14.87 -19.34
CA MET A 346 8.77 -15.20 -19.88
C MET A 346 8.11 -16.37 -19.14
N VAL A 347 8.87 -17.44 -18.87
CA VAL A 347 8.39 -18.58 -18.08
C VAL A 347 7.97 -18.12 -16.68
N GLY A 348 8.80 -17.31 -16.03
CA GLY A 348 8.48 -16.71 -14.72
C GLY A 348 7.22 -15.83 -14.76
N LEU A 349 7.07 -15.00 -15.80
CA LEU A 349 5.90 -14.14 -16.00
C LEU A 349 4.61 -14.95 -16.16
N PHE A 350 4.61 -15.95 -17.04
CA PHE A 350 3.41 -16.77 -17.28
C PHE A 350 3.03 -17.59 -16.05
N ASN A 351 4.01 -18.17 -15.35
CA ASN A 351 3.75 -18.86 -14.09
C ASN A 351 3.13 -17.92 -13.06
N ARG A 352 3.59 -16.66 -12.98
CA ARG A 352 3.03 -15.66 -12.08
C ARG A 352 1.60 -15.26 -12.47
N LEU A 353 1.35 -15.00 -13.75
CA LEU A 353 0.01 -14.67 -14.25
C LEU A 353 -0.98 -15.82 -14.02
N TYR A 354 -0.54 -17.06 -14.21
CA TYR A 354 -1.34 -18.25 -13.92
C TYR A 354 -1.70 -18.37 -12.44
N ALA A 355 -0.70 -18.19 -11.56
CA ALA A 355 -0.93 -18.22 -10.11
C ALA A 355 -1.88 -17.10 -9.64
N ASP A 356 -1.76 -15.89 -10.20
CA ASP A 356 -2.65 -14.78 -9.87
C ASP A 356 -4.07 -15.01 -10.40
N ALA A 357 -4.22 -15.55 -11.62
CA ALA A 357 -5.53 -15.93 -12.16
C ALA A 357 -6.24 -16.98 -11.29
N ALA A 358 -5.50 -17.96 -10.77
CA ALA A 358 -6.04 -18.98 -9.87
C ALA A 358 -6.45 -18.42 -8.50
N ALA A 359 -5.70 -17.43 -7.97
CA ALA A 359 -5.99 -16.82 -6.67
C ALA A 359 -7.20 -15.87 -6.69
N ASN A 360 -7.38 -15.13 -7.80
CA ASN A 360 -8.41 -14.09 -7.94
C ASN A 360 -9.85 -14.59 -7.84
N VAL A 361 -10.11 -15.90 -8.00
CA VAL A 361 -11.46 -16.48 -7.82
C VAL A 361 -11.94 -16.37 -6.37
N ASN A 362 -11.03 -16.34 -5.40
CA ASN A 362 -11.35 -16.46 -3.96
C ASN A 362 -10.91 -15.27 -3.10
N THR A 363 -10.35 -14.22 -3.71
CA THR A 363 -9.79 -13.08 -2.96
C THR A 363 -10.30 -11.74 -3.48
N SER A 364 -11.42 -11.27 -2.91
CA SER A 364 -12.03 -9.96 -3.20
C SER A 364 -11.24 -8.76 -2.62
N GLY A 365 -10.21 -9.04 -1.82
CA GLY A 365 -9.41 -8.04 -1.12
C GLY A 365 -8.46 -7.27 -2.04
N SER A 366 -8.30 -5.97 -1.81
CA SER A 366 -7.28 -5.18 -2.50
C SER A 366 -5.88 -5.68 -2.12
N ASP A 367 -5.09 -6.09 -3.10
CA ASP A 367 -3.72 -6.59 -2.91
C ASP A 367 -2.67 -5.46 -2.77
N TYR A 368 -3.12 -4.20 -2.65
CA TYR A 368 -2.30 -3.00 -2.39
C TYR A 368 -1.04 -2.87 -3.26
N GLY A 369 -1.13 -3.32 -4.52
CA GLY A 369 -0.03 -3.27 -5.50
C GLY A 369 1.08 -4.32 -5.28
N LEU A 370 0.93 -5.25 -4.34
CA LEU A 370 1.89 -6.32 -4.14
C LEU A 370 1.90 -7.31 -5.32
N SER A 371 0.72 -7.61 -5.89
CA SER A 371 0.59 -8.42 -7.10
C SER A 371 1.36 -7.80 -8.28
N ALA A 372 1.17 -6.50 -8.50
CA ALA A 372 1.90 -5.74 -9.52
C ALA A 372 3.42 -5.74 -9.26
N THR A 373 3.84 -5.60 -8.01
CA THR A 373 5.27 -5.67 -7.64
C THR A 373 5.86 -7.05 -7.94
N ARG A 374 5.13 -8.13 -7.63
CA ARG A 374 5.55 -9.51 -7.94
C ARG A 374 5.56 -9.76 -9.45
N LEU A 375 4.64 -9.17 -10.20
CA LEU A 375 4.60 -9.25 -11.65
C LEU A 375 5.85 -8.67 -12.30
N LEU A 376 6.46 -7.65 -11.69
CA LEU A 376 7.74 -7.10 -12.13
C LEU A 376 8.95 -7.90 -11.62
N GLY A 377 8.93 -8.32 -10.35
CA GLY A 377 10.09 -8.95 -9.71
C GLY A 377 10.33 -10.41 -10.12
N VAL A 378 9.27 -11.20 -10.30
CA VAL A 378 9.40 -12.64 -10.62
C VAL A 378 10.10 -12.84 -11.98
N PRO A 379 9.69 -12.18 -13.09
CA PRO A 379 10.37 -12.32 -14.37
C PRO A 379 11.84 -11.94 -14.31
N LEU A 380 12.17 -10.86 -13.58
CA LEU A 380 13.55 -10.41 -13.41
C LEU A 380 14.41 -11.50 -12.78
N LEU A 381 13.97 -12.06 -11.65
CA LEU A 381 14.68 -13.13 -10.94
C LEU A 381 14.74 -14.42 -11.76
N SER A 382 13.67 -14.75 -12.48
CA SER A 382 13.59 -15.93 -13.35
C SER A 382 14.56 -15.84 -14.52
N GLY A 383 14.72 -14.66 -15.14
CA GLY A 383 15.71 -14.46 -16.17
C GLY A 383 17.14 -14.63 -15.66
N VAL A 384 17.46 -14.10 -14.47
CA VAL A 384 18.78 -14.30 -13.83
C VAL A 384 19.04 -15.77 -13.53
N ALA A 385 18.06 -16.44 -12.92
CA ALA A 385 18.16 -17.87 -12.60
C ALA A 385 18.36 -18.73 -13.85
N ALA A 386 17.70 -18.39 -14.96
CA ALA A 386 17.86 -19.08 -16.23
C ALA A 386 19.30 -18.98 -16.78
N VAL A 387 19.88 -17.78 -16.83
CA VAL A 387 21.27 -17.59 -17.30
C VAL A 387 22.26 -18.32 -16.40
N LEU A 388 22.11 -18.20 -15.08
CA LEU A 388 22.97 -18.89 -14.11
C LEU A 388 22.83 -20.41 -14.20
N GLY A 389 21.60 -20.92 -14.39
CA GLY A 389 21.32 -22.33 -14.57
C GLY A 389 22.07 -22.92 -15.76
N VAL A 390 22.00 -22.26 -16.92
CA VAL A 390 22.73 -22.68 -18.13
C VAL A 390 24.23 -22.66 -17.92
N LEU A 391 24.76 -21.64 -17.24
CA LEU A 391 26.19 -21.55 -16.92
C LEU A 391 26.65 -22.68 -15.99
N ILE A 392 25.87 -23.01 -14.97
CA ILE A 392 26.20 -24.10 -14.03
C ILE A 392 26.13 -25.46 -14.74
N THR A 393 25.09 -25.72 -15.52
CA THR A 393 24.96 -27.03 -16.19
C THR A 393 26.05 -27.26 -17.24
N SER A 394 26.43 -26.21 -17.97
CA SER A 394 27.48 -26.30 -18.98
C SER A 394 28.87 -26.48 -18.38
N THR A 395 29.21 -25.72 -17.33
CA THR A 395 30.48 -25.91 -16.60
C THR A 395 30.57 -27.29 -15.96
N LEU A 396 29.46 -27.82 -15.45
CA LEU A 396 29.40 -29.17 -14.90
C LEU A 396 29.57 -30.24 -15.99
N ALA A 397 28.98 -30.05 -17.18
CA ALA A 397 29.15 -30.96 -18.31
C ALA A 397 30.62 -31.02 -18.76
N ILE A 398 31.28 -29.86 -18.87
CA ILE A 398 32.72 -29.76 -19.20
C ILE A 398 33.58 -30.50 -18.17
N ALA A 399 33.22 -30.41 -16.87
CA ALA A 399 33.97 -31.09 -15.81
C ALA A 399 33.87 -32.63 -15.87
N HIS A 400 32.80 -33.20 -16.46
CA HIS A 400 32.57 -34.65 -16.50
C HIS A 400 33.17 -35.33 -17.74
N GLU A 401 33.45 -34.60 -18.84
CA GLU A 401 34.11 -35.14 -20.04
C GLU A 401 35.49 -34.50 -20.31
N PRO A 402 36.52 -34.79 -19.50
CA PRO A 402 37.85 -34.17 -19.63
C PRO A 402 38.66 -34.63 -20.86
N ALA A 403 38.11 -35.42 -21.78
CA ALA A 403 38.88 -36.19 -22.76
C ALA A 403 38.80 -35.71 -24.23
N SER A 404 38.04 -34.66 -24.58
CA SER A 404 37.86 -34.30 -26.01
C SER A 404 37.78 -32.80 -26.25
N GLY A 405 38.95 -32.15 -26.30
CA GLY A 405 39.08 -30.78 -26.80
C GLY A 405 38.68 -29.70 -25.79
N SER A 406 39.50 -28.65 -25.71
CA SER A 406 39.24 -27.44 -24.93
C SER A 406 38.01 -26.72 -25.49
N LEU A 407 36.80 -27.11 -25.06
CA LEU A 407 35.58 -26.33 -25.33
C LEU A 407 35.71 -24.97 -24.64
N SER A 408 35.67 -23.92 -25.45
CA SER A 408 35.68 -22.55 -24.96
C SER A 408 34.36 -22.26 -24.25
N THR A 409 34.39 -21.55 -23.12
CA THR A 409 33.18 -21.13 -22.38
C THR A 409 32.22 -20.29 -23.25
N VAL A 410 32.67 -19.80 -24.40
CA VAL A 410 31.88 -19.07 -25.40
C VAL A 410 31.03 -20.02 -26.26
N GLU A 411 31.47 -21.25 -26.52
CA GLU A 411 30.74 -22.24 -27.35
C GLU A 411 29.50 -22.79 -26.64
N VAL A 412 29.52 -22.77 -25.30
CA VAL A 412 28.37 -23.10 -24.44
C VAL A 412 27.11 -22.31 -24.79
N PHE A 413 27.28 -21.09 -25.29
CA PHE A 413 26.18 -20.18 -25.60
C PHE A 413 25.67 -20.32 -27.05
N ASP A 414 26.17 -21.28 -27.83
CA ASP A 414 25.66 -21.52 -29.18
C ASP A 414 24.32 -22.29 -29.15
N PHE A 415 23.25 -21.60 -29.55
CA PHE A 415 21.89 -22.15 -29.64
C PHE A 415 21.77 -23.35 -30.57
N ILE A 416 22.56 -23.35 -31.65
CA ILE A 416 22.43 -24.36 -32.71
C ILE A 416 23.02 -25.68 -32.21
N GLN A 417 24.09 -25.61 -31.42
CA GLN A 417 24.81 -26.79 -30.96
C GLN A 417 24.19 -27.41 -29.69
N HIS A 418 23.52 -26.59 -28.86
CA HIS A 418 23.02 -27.04 -27.56
C HIS A 418 21.56 -26.63 -27.28
N PRO A 419 20.56 -27.17 -28.00
CA PRO A 419 19.14 -26.84 -27.78
C PRO A 419 18.64 -27.19 -26.37
N LEU A 420 19.26 -28.16 -25.71
CA LEU A 420 18.93 -28.54 -24.32
C LEU A 420 19.15 -27.39 -23.33
N ASN A 421 20.05 -26.44 -23.62
CA ASN A 421 20.28 -25.28 -22.76
C ASN A 421 19.04 -24.37 -22.65
N ILE A 422 18.17 -24.35 -23.67
CA ILE A 422 16.89 -23.62 -23.60
C ILE A 422 15.95 -24.27 -22.58
N LEU A 423 15.88 -25.60 -22.56
CA LEU A 423 15.07 -26.34 -21.59
C LEU A 423 15.60 -26.10 -20.17
N THR A 424 16.92 -26.15 -19.99
CA THR A 424 17.56 -25.81 -18.70
C THR A 424 17.20 -24.39 -18.26
N ALA A 425 17.33 -23.40 -19.14
CA ALA A 425 16.93 -22.02 -18.85
C ALA A 425 15.46 -21.93 -18.40
N ALA A 426 14.55 -22.63 -19.07
CA ALA A 426 13.14 -22.66 -18.71
C ALA A 426 12.89 -23.29 -17.33
N VAL A 427 13.56 -24.41 -17.02
CA VAL A 427 13.44 -25.10 -15.72
C VAL A 427 13.96 -24.22 -14.58
N PHE A 428 15.14 -23.63 -14.73
CA PHE A 428 15.70 -22.71 -13.72
C PHE A 428 14.91 -21.41 -13.61
N GLY A 429 14.25 -20.97 -14.68
CA GLY A 429 13.31 -19.84 -14.66
C GLY A 429 12.12 -20.04 -13.71
N LEU A 430 11.76 -21.28 -13.37
CA LEU A 430 10.70 -21.58 -12.39
C LEU A 430 11.18 -21.50 -10.93
N THR A 431 12.49 -21.58 -10.67
CA THR A 431 13.05 -21.68 -9.32
C THR A 431 12.74 -20.50 -8.38
N PRO A 432 12.76 -19.22 -8.83
CA PRO A 432 12.50 -18.09 -7.93
C PRO A 432 11.14 -18.15 -7.25
N GLY A 433 10.14 -18.77 -7.88
CA GLY A 433 8.82 -18.96 -7.27
C GLY A 433 8.89 -19.64 -5.90
N LEU A 434 9.83 -20.58 -5.71
CA LEU A 434 10.01 -21.29 -4.44
C LEU A 434 10.60 -20.40 -3.33
N VAL A 435 11.53 -19.51 -3.69
CA VAL A 435 12.14 -18.56 -2.73
C VAL A 435 11.13 -17.49 -2.29
N LEU A 436 10.29 -17.05 -3.22
CA LEU A 436 9.21 -16.10 -2.95
C LEU A 436 8.09 -16.69 -2.07
N GLU A 437 8.00 -18.00 -1.92
CA GLU A 437 6.95 -18.66 -1.11
C GLU A 437 7.01 -18.24 0.36
N ARG A 438 8.19 -17.96 0.93
CA ARG A 438 8.31 -17.42 2.30
C ARG A 438 7.72 -16.01 2.44
N LEU A 439 7.98 -15.13 1.47
CA LEU A 439 7.40 -13.78 1.47
C LEU A 439 5.89 -13.84 1.26
N LYS A 440 5.44 -14.78 0.43
CA LYS A 440 4.02 -15.07 0.24
C LYS A 440 3.38 -15.53 1.55
N GLN A 441 3.97 -16.48 2.27
CA GLN A 441 3.45 -16.95 3.55
C GLN A 441 3.25 -15.82 4.57
N GLN A 442 4.22 -14.90 4.69
CA GLN A 442 4.08 -13.73 5.58
C GLN A 442 2.97 -12.77 5.13
N THR A 443 2.80 -12.61 3.82
CA THR A 443 1.76 -11.76 3.26
C THR A 443 0.37 -12.37 3.47
N GLU A 444 0.22 -13.67 3.19
CA GLU A 444 -1.05 -14.38 3.35
C GLU A 444 -1.50 -14.37 4.81
N ALA A 445 -0.58 -14.56 5.77
CA ALA A 445 -0.92 -14.39 7.19
C ALA A 445 -1.49 -13.00 7.52
N CYS A 446 -0.92 -11.92 6.94
CA CYS A 446 -1.48 -10.58 7.11
C CYS A 446 -2.83 -10.40 6.41
N LYS A 447 -3.02 -11.01 5.23
CA LYS A 447 -4.30 -10.98 4.51
C LYS A 447 -5.39 -11.74 5.25
N ASP A 448 -5.07 -12.92 5.78
CA ASP A 448 -5.98 -13.75 6.57
C ASP A 448 -6.39 -13.02 7.86
N ASP A 449 -5.44 -12.36 8.53
CA ASP A 449 -5.74 -11.52 9.69
C ASP A 449 -6.67 -10.35 9.34
N LEU A 450 -6.49 -9.72 8.17
CA LEU A 450 -7.38 -8.65 7.71
C LEU A 450 -8.79 -9.17 7.37
N LYS A 451 -8.87 -10.30 6.67
CA LYS A 451 -10.14 -10.97 6.35
C LYS A 451 -10.89 -11.39 7.61
N SER A 452 -10.19 -11.83 8.65
CA SER A 452 -10.81 -12.24 9.91
C SER A 452 -11.53 -11.10 10.65
N ILE A 453 -11.27 -9.84 10.28
CA ILE A 453 -11.88 -8.63 10.88
C ILE A 453 -12.92 -7.99 9.95
N GLU A 454 -12.99 -8.45 8.70
CA GLU A 454 -14.06 -8.04 7.80
C GLU A 454 -15.33 -8.75 8.27
N ALA A 455 -16.28 -7.98 8.80
CA ALA A 455 -17.53 -8.54 9.29
C ALA A 455 -18.19 -9.32 8.16
N ASP A 456 -18.50 -10.59 8.40
CA ASP A 456 -19.26 -11.40 7.46
C ASP A 456 -20.66 -10.78 7.36
N THR A 457 -20.86 -9.95 6.33
CA THR A 457 -22.13 -9.28 6.06
C THR A 457 -23.29 -10.27 5.92
N GLY A 458 -23.02 -11.55 5.62
CA GLY A 458 -24.02 -12.62 5.60
C GLY A 458 -24.51 -13.06 6.99
N ARG A 459 -23.68 -12.91 8.04
CA ARG A 459 -24.09 -13.13 9.44
C ARG A 459 -24.77 -11.92 10.06
N ALA A 460 -24.38 -10.71 9.66
CA ALA A 460 -24.92 -9.46 10.21
C ALA A 460 -26.43 -9.31 9.97
N THR A 461 -26.94 -9.75 8.82
CA THR A 461 -28.38 -9.74 8.49
C THR A 461 -29.21 -10.73 9.30
N GLY A 462 -28.60 -11.80 9.84
CA GLY A 462 -29.31 -12.79 10.67
C GLY A 462 -29.52 -12.37 12.13
N LEU A 463 -28.79 -11.36 12.62
CA LEU A 463 -28.84 -10.90 14.03
C LEU A 463 -29.67 -9.62 14.23
N LEU A 464 -30.08 -8.96 13.14
CA LEU A 464 -30.96 -7.80 13.15
C LEU A 464 -32.44 -8.16 12.94
N HIS A 465 -32.74 -9.45 12.77
CA HIS A 465 -34.06 -10.05 12.85
C HIS A 465 -34.23 -10.76 14.19
#